data_AF-A0A0G1FLD1-F1
#
_entry.id   AF-A0A0G1FLD1-F1
#
_cell.length_a   1.000
_cell.length_b   1.000
_cell.length_c   1.000
_cell.angle_alpha   90.00
_cell.angle_beta   90.00
_cell.angle_gamma   90.00
#
_symmetry.space_group_name_H-M   'P 1'
#
loop_
_entity.id
_entity.type
_entity.pdbx_description
1 polymer ?
#
loop_
_entity_poly.entity_id
_entity_poly.type
_entity_poly.pdbx_seq_one_letter_code
_entity_poly.pdbx_strand_id
1 'polypeptide(L)'
;MGMDLSHGGHLTHGHPMTLPAKIYNFVRYKMKNPDTGEIDYEDLRRVALEKKPKIILAGFSAYSRNLDYKKFVDIAHEVGAITVADMAHIAGLIAGG
;
A
#
# COMPACT_ATOMS: atom_id res chain seq x y z
N MET A 1 -4.99 4.66 2.42
CA MET A 1 -3.66 4.85 1.83
C MET A 1 -3.31 3.60 1.03
N GLY A 2 -2.79 3.74 -0.19
CA GLY A 2 -2.45 2.61 -1.05
C GLY A 2 -1.28 2.91 -1.98
N MET A 3 -0.67 1.87 -2.54
CA MET A 3 0.48 2.03 -3.42
C MET A 3 0.10 2.79 -4.69
N ASP A 4 0.98 3.67 -5.16
CA ASP A 4 0.81 4.35 -6.45
C ASP A 4 0.84 3.35 -7.62
N LEU A 5 0.00 3.58 -8.63
CA LEU A 5 -0.10 2.71 -9.81
C LEU A 5 1.23 2.65 -10.59
N SER A 6 1.93 3.78 -10.73
CA SER A 6 3.22 3.81 -11.47
C SER A 6 4.36 3.13 -10.72
N HIS A 7 4.15 2.76 -9.46
CA HIS A 7 5.08 2.02 -8.63
C HIS A 7 4.62 0.57 -8.39
N GLY A 8 3.61 0.08 -9.12
CA GLY A 8 3.16 -1.31 -9.06
C GLY A 8 1.89 -1.56 -8.26
N GLY A 9 1.24 -0.51 -7.73
CA GLY A 9 -0.09 -0.61 -7.11
C GLY A 9 -1.19 -1.03 -8.10
N HIS A 10 -2.41 -1.19 -7.60
CA HIS A 10 -3.57 -1.53 -8.45
C HIS A 10 -4.51 -0.33 -8.64
N LEU A 11 -5.36 -0.36 -9.68
CA LEU A 11 -6.34 0.69 -9.95
C LEU A 11 -7.26 0.95 -8.76
N THR A 12 -7.75 -0.11 -8.12
CA THR A 12 -8.66 -0.01 -6.96
C THR A 12 -8.01 0.56 -5.70
N HIS A 13 -6.68 0.74 -5.69
CA HIS A 13 -5.96 1.36 -4.59
C HIS A 13 -6.01 2.90 -4.65
N GLY A 14 -6.91 3.46 -5.46
CA GLY A 14 -7.29 4.88 -5.44
C GLY A 14 -7.09 5.62 -6.75
N HIS A 15 -6.93 4.92 -7.88
CA HIS A 15 -6.67 5.59 -9.16
C HIS A 15 -7.87 6.49 -9.51
N PRO A 16 -7.68 7.76 -9.95
CA PRO A 16 -8.76 8.74 -10.09
C PRO A 16 -9.94 8.29 -10.96
N MET A 17 -9.69 7.38 -11.89
CA MET A 17 -10.72 6.81 -12.78
C MET A 17 -11.60 5.75 -12.12
N THR A 18 -11.31 5.32 -10.90
CA THR A 18 -12.07 4.27 -10.20
C THR A 18 -13.15 4.86 -9.30
N LEU A 19 -14.25 4.12 -9.10
CA LEU A 19 -15.31 4.52 -8.18
C LEU A 19 -14.82 4.76 -6.74
N PRO A 20 -14.00 3.87 -6.14
CA PRO A 20 -13.44 4.11 -4.80
C PRO A 20 -12.74 5.46 -4.67
N ALA A 21 -12.00 5.91 -5.69
CA ALA A 21 -11.29 7.19 -5.66
C ALA A 21 -12.21 8.42 -5.70
N LYS A 22 -13.46 8.25 -6.13
CA LYS A 22 -14.47 9.32 -6.12
C LYS A 22 -15.21 9.44 -4.79
N ILE A 23 -15.24 8.36 -3.99
CA ILE A 23 -15.99 8.29 -2.73
C ILE A 23 -15.08 8.32 -1.50
N TYR A 24 -13.79 8.01 -1.64
CA TYR A 24 -12.81 8.03 -0.56
C TYR A 24 -11.60 8.89 -0.91
N ASN A 25 -10.96 9.43 0.12
CA ASN A 25 -9.70 10.15 -0.02
C ASN A 25 -8.52 9.17 0.00
N PHE A 26 -7.84 9.02 -1.14
CA PHE A 26 -6.67 8.16 -1.26
C PHE A 26 -5.37 8.94 -1.14
N VAL A 27 -4.61 8.58 -0.10
CA VAL A 27 -3.21 8.98 0.08
C VAL A 27 -2.31 7.88 -0.49
N ARG A 28 -1.17 8.25 -1.08
CA ARG A 28 -0.26 7.32 -1.76
C ARG A 28 1.04 7.12 -1.02
N TYR A 29 1.58 5.91 -1.14
CA TYR A 29 3.00 5.60 -0.88
C TYR A 29 3.63 5.02 -2.14
N LYS A 30 4.97 5.06 -2.20
CA LYS A 30 5.75 4.74 -3.40
C LYS A 30 6.99 3.91 -3.05
N MET A 31 7.69 3.48 -4.10
CA MET A 31 9.07 3.02 -3.94
C MET A 31 9.99 4.21 -3.65
N LYS A 32 11.04 3.97 -2.87
CA LYS A 32 12.13 4.93 -2.61
C LYS A 32 12.89 5.22 -3.90
N ASN A 33 13.18 4.17 -4.66
CA ASN A 33 13.76 4.26 -6.00
C ASN A 33 13.15 3.15 -6.89
N PRO A 34 12.46 3.49 -8.00
CA PRO A 34 11.95 2.50 -8.94
C PRO A 34 12.99 1.53 -9.51
N ASP A 35 14.25 1.95 -9.64
CA ASP A 35 15.34 1.11 -10.15
C ASP A 35 15.75 0.01 -9.16
N THR A 36 15.60 0.25 -7.86
CA THR A 36 15.89 -0.74 -6.81
C THR A 36 14.64 -1.47 -6.32
N GLY A 37 13.47 -0.88 -6.56
CA GLY A 37 12.17 -1.46 -6.25
C GLY A 37 11.86 -1.55 -4.75
N GLU A 38 12.58 -0.88 -3.86
CA GLU A 38 12.27 -0.92 -2.43
C GLU A 38 11.13 0.07 -2.09
N ILE A 39 10.12 -0.37 -1.32
CA ILE A 39 9.09 0.52 -0.78
C ILE A 39 9.71 1.52 0.19
N ASP A 40 9.33 2.80 0.08
CA ASP A 40 9.75 3.82 1.04
C ASP A 40 8.87 3.76 2.30
N TYR A 41 9.23 2.89 3.23
CA TYR A 41 8.51 2.74 4.49
C TYR A 41 8.62 3.97 5.41
N GLU A 42 9.71 4.74 5.30
CA GLU A 42 9.89 5.96 6.08
C GLU A 42 8.96 7.06 5.56
N ASP A 43 8.86 7.22 4.23
CA ASP A 43 7.89 8.14 3.64
C ASP A 43 6.45 7.68 3.89
N LEU A 44 6.17 6.37 3.78
CA LEU A 44 4.87 5.80 4.12
C LEU A 44 4.47 6.18 5.56
N ARG A 45 5.36 5.97 6.53
CA ARG A 45 5.14 6.33 7.94
C ARG A 45 4.94 7.83 8.12
N ARG A 46 5.82 8.66 7.54
CA ARG A 46 5.74 10.13 7.59
C ARG A 46 4.39 10.63 7.07
N VAL A 47 3.98 10.16 5.89
CA VAL A 47 2.72 10.55 5.25
C VAL A 47 1.53 10.00 6.04
N ALA A 48 1.62 8.81 6.62
CA ALA A 48 0.57 8.26 7.46
C ALA A 48 0.35 9.12 8.72
N LEU A 49 1.42 9.54 9.40
CA LEU A 49 1.34 10.43 10.57
C LEU A 49 0.73 11.79 10.21
N GLU A 50 1.07 12.34 9.05
CA GLU A 50 0.55 13.62 8.56
C GLU A 50 -0.93 13.53 8.17
N LYS A 51 -1.31 12.52 7.37
CA LYS A 51 -2.64 12.43 6.76
C LYS A 51 -3.64 11.59 7.56
N LYS A 52 -3.18 10.83 8.55
CA LYS A 52 -3.98 9.95 9.42
C LYS A 52 -5.00 9.10 8.65
N PRO A 53 -4.57 8.29 7.67
CA PRO A 53 -5.47 7.46 6.89
C PRO A 53 -6.23 6.49 7.80
N LYS A 54 -7.46 6.12 7.46
CA LYS A 54 -8.23 5.11 8.22
C LYS A 54 -7.85 3.67 7.87
N ILE A 55 -7.30 3.48 6.67
CA ILE A 55 -6.89 2.18 6.13
C ILE A 55 -5.52 2.33 5.47
N ILE A 56 -4.62 1.38 5.71
CA ILE A 56 -3.36 1.23 4.96
C ILE A 56 -3.42 -0.09 4.17
N LEU A 57 -3.37 0.00 2.84
CA LEU A 57 -3.40 -1.15 1.93
C LEU A 57 -1.98 -1.68 1.70
N ALA A 58 -1.77 -2.95 2.02
CA ALA A 58 -0.56 -3.71 1.72
C ALA A 58 -0.86 -4.69 0.58
N GLY A 59 -0.60 -4.28 -0.66
CA GLY A 59 -0.91 -5.10 -1.82
C GLY A 59 -0.54 -4.38 -3.12
N PHE A 60 -0.42 -5.15 -4.19
CA PHE A 60 0.13 -4.68 -5.46
C PHE A 60 -0.33 -5.56 -6.63
N SER A 61 -0.12 -5.07 -7.85
CA SER A 61 -0.25 -5.85 -9.08
C SER A 61 1.08 -6.08 -9.80
N ALA A 62 1.99 -5.11 -9.75
CA ALA A 62 3.26 -5.16 -10.49
C ALA A 62 4.45 -4.78 -9.59
N TYR A 63 4.58 -5.49 -8.48
CA TYR A 63 5.71 -5.40 -7.56
C TYR A 63 6.39 -6.76 -7.45
N SER A 64 7.71 -6.82 -7.59
CA SER A 64 8.45 -8.09 -7.68
C SER A 64 9.04 -8.57 -6.36
N ARG A 65 8.94 -7.78 -5.29
CA ARG A 65 9.51 -8.11 -3.98
C ARG A 65 8.41 -8.47 -2.98
N ASN A 66 8.80 -9.12 -1.89
CA ASN A 66 7.91 -9.34 -0.76
C ASN A 66 7.67 -8.02 0.00
N LEU A 67 6.46 -7.85 0.51
CA LEU A 67 6.13 -6.76 1.42
C LEU A 67 6.62 -7.09 2.83
N ASP A 68 7.18 -6.10 3.51
CA ASP A 68 7.31 -6.12 4.96
C ASP A 68 5.95 -5.80 5.61
N TYR A 69 5.10 -6.82 5.74
CA TYR A 69 3.77 -6.69 6.34
C TYR A 69 3.81 -6.18 7.78
N LYS A 70 4.88 -6.48 8.52
CA LYS A 70 5.03 -6.01 9.90
C LYS A 70 5.14 -4.49 9.95
N LYS A 71 5.93 -3.88 9.06
CA LYS A 71 5.99 -2.41 8.96
C LYS A 71 4.64 -1.78 8.65
N PHE A 72 3.85 -2.37 7.75
CA PHE A 72 2.50 -1.86 7.46
C PHE A 72 1.59 -1.89 8.69
N VAL A 73 1.60 -2.98 9.46
CA VAL A 73 0.82 -3.12 10.70
C VAL A 73 1.30 -2.14 11.77
N ASP A 74 2.62 -2.05 12.00
CA ASP A 74 3.19 -1.15 13.00
C ASP A 74 2.81 0.32 12.70
N ILE A 75 2.97 0.75 11.44
CA ILE A 75 2.59 2.11 11.01
C ILE A 75 1.08 2.35 11.14
N ALA A 76 0.25 1.37 10.79
CA ALA A 76 -1.20 1.50 10.94
C ALA A 76 -1.59 1.67 12.40
N HIS A 77 -1.00 0.90 13.31
CA HIS A 77 -1.22 1.02 14.75
C HIS A 77 -0.82 2.40 15.28
N GLU A 78 0.30 2.97 14.83
CA GLU A 78 0.75 4.30 15.24
C GLU A 78 -0.28 5.41 14.94
N VAL A 79 -1.03 5.28 13.85
CA VAL A 79 -2.02 6.29 13.42
C VAL A 79 -3.47 5.90 13.70
N GLY A 80 -3.71 4.76 14.36
CA GLY A 80 -5.05 4.23 14.64
C GLY A 80 -5.81 3.80 13.37
N ALA A 81 -5.10 3.33 12.35
CA ALA A 81 -5.64 2.76 11.12
C ALA A 81 -5.75 1.24 11.20
N ILE A 82 -6.54 0.66 10.30
CA ILE A 82 -6.49 -0.78 10.03
C ILE A 82 -5.59 -1.07 8.82
N THR A 83 -4.99 -2.26 8.80
CA THR A 83 -4.25 -2.76 7.64
C THR A 83 -5.12 -3.72 6.85
N VAL A 84 -5.13 -3.59 5.53
CA VAL A 84 -5.80 -4.52 4.62
C VAL A 84 -4.77 -5.06 3.64
N ALA A 85 -4.65 -6.39 3.58
CA ALA A 85 -3.79 -7.07 2.61
C ALA A 85 -4.58 -7.39 1.34
N ASP A 86 -4.20 -6.77 0.21
CA ASP A 86 -4.69 -7.18 -1.10
C ASP A 86 -3.67 -8.14 -1.72
N MET A 87 -3.93 -9.43 -1.54
CA MET A 87 -3.05 -10.52 -1.92
C MET A 87 -3.41 -11.14 -3.28
N ALA A 88 -4.21 -10.48 -4.12
CA ALA A 88 -4.76 -11.07 -5.34
C ALA A 88 -3.71 -11.79 -6.23
N HIS A 89 -2.52 -11.18 -6.41
CA HIS A 89 -1.46 -11.73 -7.26
C HIS A 89 -0.63 -12.86 -6.60
N ILE A 90 -0.66 -12.98 -5.28
CA ILE A 90 0.21 -13.89 -4.52
C ILE A 90 -0.58 -14.86 -3.63
N ALA A 91 -1.92 -14.85 -3.69
CA ALA A 91 -2.76 -15.68 -2.84
C ALA A 91 -2.45 -17.18 -2.97
N GLY A 92 -2.17 -17.66 -4.19
CA GLY A 92 -1.77 -19.05 -4.42
C GLY A 92 -0.41 -19.39 -3.82
N LEU A 93 0.55 -18.45 -3.83
CA LEU A 93 1.86 -18.64 -3.20
C LEU A 93 1.72 -18.69 -1.67
N ILE A 94 0.93 -17.78 -1.09
CA ILE A 94 0.64 -17.77 0.35
C ILE A 94 -0.03 -19.07 0.79
N ALA A 95 -0.99 -19.57 0.02
CA ALA A 95 -1.67 -20.84 0.33
C ALA A 95 -0.73 -22.06 0.21
N GLY A 96 0.32 -21.96 -0.62
CA GLY A 96 1.29 -23.03 -0.84
C GLY A 96 2.37 -23.16 0.25
N GLY A 97 2.58 -22.11 1.06
CA GLY A 97 3.63 -22.05 2.09
C GLY A 97 4.93 -21.43 1.57
#